data_AF-A0A4Z2E495-F1
#
_entry.id   AF-A0A4Z2E495-F1
#
_cell.length_a   1.000
_cell.length_b   1.000
_cell.length_c   1.000
_cell.angle_alpha   90.00
_cell.angle_beta   90.00
_cell.angle_gamma   90.00
#
_symmetry.space_group_name_H-M   'P 1'
#
loop_
_entity.id
_entity.type
_entity.pdbx_description
1 polymer ?
#
loop_
_entity_poly.entity_id
_entity_poly.type
_entity_poly.pdbx_seq_one_letter_code
_entity_poly.pdbx_strand_id
1 'polypeptide(L)'
;MRESRYDDITMGESRYDDITMLESRYDDITMRESRYDDITMRESRYDDITMLESRYDDITMCESRYDDITMCESRYDDITMCESRYDDITMLESRYDDITICESRYDDITMRESRYDDITMRESRYDDITM
;
A
#
# COMPACT_ATOMS: atom_id res chain seq x y z
N MET A 1 -3.32 -10.58 22.68
CA MET A 1 -3.14 -9.18 22.29
C MET A 1 -4.49 -8.70 21.76
N ARG A 2 -4.82 -7.42 21.88
CA ARG A 2 -6.18 -6.92 21.60
C ARG A 2 -6.16 -6.26 20.22
N GLU A 3 -6.80 -6.93 19.26
CA GLU A 3 -7.03 -6.39 17.92
C GLU A 3 -7.83 -5.09 18.05
N SER A 4 -7.31 -4.00 17.46
CA SER A 4 -8.01 -2.72 17.41
C SER A 4 -8.90 -2.65 16.17
N ARG A 5 -10.03 -1.96 16.27
CA ARG A 5 -10.96 -1.76 15.16
C ARG A 5 -11.23 -0.28 14.99
N TYR A 6 -11.10 0.16 13.75
CA TYR A 6 -11.37 1.51 13.31
C TYR A 6 -12.27 1.39 12.09
N ASP A 7 -13.23 2.30 11.98
CA ASP A 7 -14.08 2.40 10.80
C ASP A 7 -13.26 3.16 9.74
N ASP A 8 -13.46 4.48 9.61
CA ASP A 8 -12.76 5.29 8.60
C ASP A 8 -11.68 6.18 9.21
N ILE A 9 -10.51 6.20 8.58
CA ILE A 9 -9.43 7.15 8.87
C ILE A 9 -9.18 8.01 7.63
N THR A 10 -9.25 9.32 7.81
CA THR A 10 -8.86 10.28 6.76
C THR A 10 -7.78 11.21 7.27
N MET A 11 -6.68 11.28 6.53
CA MET A 11 -5.58 12.22 6.73
C MET A 11 -5.41 13.08 5.48
N GLY A 12 -5.30 14.40 5.68
CA GLY A 12 -5.14 15.37 4.61
C GLY A 12 -4.11 16.42 4.98
N GLU A 13 -3.42 16.99 3.98
CA GLU A 13 -2.48 18.11 4.14
C GLU A 13 -1.51 17.95 5.33
N SER A 14 -0.82 16.81 5.39
CA SER A 14 -0.02 16.47 6.57
C SER A 14 1.40 16.10 6.24
N ARG A 15 2.28 16.26 7.24
CA ARG A 15 3.62 15.70 7.24
C ARG A 15 3.78 14.90 8.51
N TYR A 16 4.07 13.63 8.34
CA TYR A 16 4.38 12.73 9.42
C TYR A 16 5.75 12.12 9.14
N ASP A 17 6.49 11.86 10.20
CA ASP A 17 7.73 11.10 10.09
C ASP A 17 7.30 9.63 9.89
N ASP A 18 6.84 8.97 10.97
CA ASP A 18 6.47 7.55 10.91
C ASP A 18 5.00 7.30 11.26
N ILE A 19 4.34 6.42 10.50
CA ILE A 19 3.07 5.79 10.87
C ILE A 19 3.27 4.28 11.04
N THR A 20 2.75 3.74 12.14
CA THR A 20 2.78 2.30 12.40
C THR A 20 1.39 1.80 12.80
N MET A 21 0.88 0.81 12.06
CA MET A 21 -0.38 0.13 12.32
C MET A 21 -0.12 -1.36 12.54
N LEU A 22 -0.45 -1.85 13.74
CA LEU A 22 -0.21 -3.22 14.17
C LEU A 22 -1.52 -3.86 14.64
N GLU A 23 -1.72 -5.14 14.31
CA GLU A 23 -2.82 -5.96 14.83
C GLU A 23 -4.18 -5.24 14.78
N SER A 24 -4.51 -4.65 13.64
CA SER A 24 -5.68 -3.77 13.52
C SER A 24 -6.58 -4.16 12.35
N ARG A 25 -7.84 -3.74 12.45
CA ARG A 25 -8.77 -3.73 11.33
C ARG A 25 -9.22 -2.31 11.05
N TYR A 26 -9.21 -1.96 9.78
CA TYR A 26 -9.70 -0.71 9.24
C TYR A 26 -10.69 -1.04 8.14
N ASP A 27 -11.80 -0.32 8.11
CA ASP A 27 -12.69 -0.38 6.96
C ASP A 27 -12.02 0.48 5.87
N ASP A 28 -11.97 1.82 6.04
CA ASP A 28 -11.37 2.72 5.03
C ASP A 28 -10.18 3.54 5.57
N ILE A 29 -9.09 3.62 4.80
CA ILE A 29 -8.00 4.58 5.02
C ILE A 29 -7.81 5.46 3.80
N THR A 30 -7.95 6.77 3.99
CA THR A 30 -7.68 7.76 2.96
C THR A 30 -6.56 8.71 3.38
N MET A 31 -5.51 8.79 2.57
CA MET A 31 -4.41 9.74 2.72
C MET A 31 -4.33 10.65 1.49
N ARG A 32 -4.38 11.97 1.70
CA ARG A 32 -4.38 12.97 0.64
C ARG A 32 -3.34 14.04 0.89
N GLU A 33 -2.68 14.51 -0.17
CA GLU A 33 -1.76 15.64 -0.14
C GLU A 33 -0.74 15.56 1.01
N SER A 34 -0.24 14.35 1.27
CA SER A 34 0.54 14.05 2.47
C SER A 34 1.98 13.68 2.13
N ARG A 35 2.86 13.87 3.12
CA ARG A 35 4.24 13.37 3.08
C ARG A 35 4.50 12.51 4.30
N TYR A 36 5.06 11.34 4.05
CA TYR A 36 5.46 10.38 5.06
C TYR A 36 6.89 9.97 4.79
N ASP A 37 7.68 9.85 5.83
CA ASP A 37 8.98 9.20 5.72
C ASP A 37 8.69 7.69 5.70
N ASP A 38 8.16 7.12 6.79
CA ASP A 38 7.91 5.68 6.89
C ASP A 38 6.45 5.31 7.18
N ILE A 39 5.89 4.34 6.46
CA ILE A 39 4.63 3.67 6.81
C ILE A 39 4.85 2.18 7.00
N THR A 40 4.53 1.67 8.18
CA THR A 40 4.55 0.24 8.48
C THR A 40 3.15 -0.27 8.84
N MET A 41 2.69 -1.27 8.08
CA MET A 41 1.46 -2.02 8.35
C MET A 41 1.80 -3.49 8.57
N ARG A 42 1.39 -4.03 9.72
CA ARG A 42 1.69 -5.42 10.07
C ARG A 42 0.52 -6.10 10.73
N GLU A 43 0.32 -7.38 10.36
CA GLU A 43 -0.70 -8.25 10.95
C GLU A 43 -2.10 -7.60 10.94
N SER A 44 -2.41 -6.85 9.89
CA SER A 44 -3.58 -5.99 9.81
C SER A 44 -4.49 -6.36 8.65
N ARG A 45 -5.75 -5.91 8.73
CA ARG A 45 -6.74 -6.05 7.66
C ARG A 45 -7.31 -4.69 7.31
N TYR A 46 -7.45 -4.47 6.01
CA TYR A 46 -7.97 -3.24 5.44
C TYR A 46 -8.96 -3.63 4.37
N ASP A 47 -10.14 -3.02 4.39
CA ASP A 47 -11.06 -3.17 3.26
C ASP A 47 -10.53 -2.25 2.14
N ASP A 48 -10.53 -0.92 2.34
CA ASP A 48 -10.06 0.03 1.33
C ASP A 48 -8.88 0.92 1.80
N ILE A 49 -7.83 1.03 0.98
CA ILE A 49 -6.77 2.04 1.14
C ILE A 49 -6.67 2.93 -0.08
N THR A 50 -6.80 4.24 0.12
CA THR A 50 -6.66 5.25 -0.93
C THR A 50 -5.55 6.25 -0.59
N MET A 51 -4.57 6.35 -1.49
CA MET A 51 -3.45 7.30 -1.41
C MET A 51 -3.47 8.23 -2.63
N LEU A 52 -3.67 9.53 -2.41
CA LEU A 52 -3.77 10.53 -3.47
C LEU A 52 -2.75 11.65 -3.27
N GLU A 53 -2.10 12.05 -4.37
CA GLU A 53 -1.20 13.22 -4.40
C GLU A 53 -0.15 13.23 -3.28
N SER A 54 0.37 12.05 -2.94
CA SER A 54 1.19 11.87 -1.74
C SER A 54 2.63 11.44 -2.08
N ARG A 55 3.52 11.63 -1.11
CA ARG A 55 4.91 11.18 -1.18
C ARG A 55 5.25 10.33 0.03
N TYR A 56 5.89 9.21 -0.22
CA TYR A 56 6.32 8.27 0.80
C TYR A 56 7.76 7.90 0.50
N ASP A 57 8.63 7.95 1.50
CA ASP A 57 9.98 7.44 1.32
C ASP A 57 9.89 5.90 1.39
N ASP A 58 9.48 5.32 2.53
CA ASP A 58 9.37 3.87 2.69
C ASP A 58 7.94 3.40 3.07
N ILE A 59 7.43 2.38 2.36
CA ILE A 59 6.22 1.65 2.77
C ILE A 59 6.51 0.18 2.96
N THR A 60 6.21 -0.33 4.16
CA THR A 60 6.31 -1.75 4.49
C THR A 60 4.94 -2.33 4.87
N MET A 61 4.53 -3.36 4.14
CA MET A 61 3.32 -4.14 4.39
C MET A 61 3.68 -5.61 4.62
N CYS A 62 3.40 -6.13 5.82
CA CYS A 62 3.77 -7.49 6.20
C CYS A 62 2.60 -8.24 6.82
N GLU A 63 2.43 -9.52 6.46
CA GLU A 63 1.44 -10.42 7.05
C GLU A 63 0.01 -9.83 7.05
N SER A 64 -0.32 -9.03 6.03
CA SER A 64 -1.54 -8.22 5.99
C SER A 64 -2.47 -8.61 4.85
N ARG A 65 -3.74 -8.21 4.97
CA ARG A 65 -4.76 -8.41 3.93
C ARG A 65 -5.42 -7.09 3.56
N TYR A 66 -5.62 -6.92 2.27
CA TYR A 66 -6.20 -5.73 1.67
C TYR A 66 -7.21 -6.20 0.64
N ASP A 67 -8.43 -5.68 0.71
CA ASP A 67 -9.40 -5.94 -0.34
C ASP A 67 -9.03 -5.00 -1.52
N ASP A 68 -9.09 -3.68 -1.34
CA ASP A 68 -8.74 -2.71 -2.40
C ASP A 68 -7.63 -1.73 -1.99
N ILE A 69 -6.63 -1.54 -2.87
CA ILE A 69 -5.64 -0.47 -2.75
C ILE A 69 -5.64 0.41 -4.00
N THR A 70 -5.84 1.71 -3.81
CA THR A 70 -5.74 2.72 -4.87
C THR A 70 -4.62 3.73 -4.57
N MET A 71 -3.69 3.86 -5.52
CA MET A 71 -2.61 4.83 -5.51
C MET A 71 -2.72 5.73 -6.75
N CYS A 72 -2.89 7.03 -6.55
CA CYS A 72 -3.05 8.01 -7.64
C CYS A 72 -2.11 9.19 -7.45
N GLU A 73 -1.45 9.60 -8.54
CA GLU A 73 -0.56 10.77 -8.58
C GLU A 73 0.48 10.79 -7.45
N SER A 74 0.94 9.61 -7.03
CA SER A 74 1.79 9.44 -5.85
C SER A 74 3.22 9.04 -6.20
N ARG A 75 4.15 9.29 -5.28
CA ARG A 75 5.56 8.90 -5.40
C ARG A 75 6.00 8.09 -4.20
N TYR A 76 6.74 7.04 -4.48
CA TYR A 76 7.25 6.11 -3.50
C TYR A 76 8.72 5.86 -3.82
N ASP A 77 9.60 6.01 -2.84
CA ASP A 77 11.00 5.63 -3.03
C ASP A 77 11.09 4.10 -2.91
N ASP A 78 10.78 3.53 -1.73
CA ASP A 78 10.80 2.07 -1.51
C ASP A 78 9.43 1.52 -1.07
N ILE A 79 8.98 0.44 -1.72
CA ILE A 79 7.83 -0.37 -1.26
C ILE A 79 8.24 -1.81 -1.02
N THR A 80 7.99 -2.31 0.19
CA THR A 80 8.16 -3.71 0.57
C THR A 80 6.83 -4.35 0.93
N MET A 81 6.49 -5.44 0.24
CA MET A 81 5.31 -6.27 0.50
C MET A 81 5.72 -7.71 0.78
N CYS A 82 5.42 -8.21 1.98
CA CYS A 82 5.80 -9.56 2.41
C CYS A 82 4.63 -10.34 3.00
N GLU A 83 4.47 -11.62 2.60
CA GLU A 83 3.47 -12.54 3.14
C GLU A 83 2.03 -11.97 3.14
N SER A 84 1.72 -11.14 2.15
CA SER A 84 0.48 -10.34 2.12
C SER A 84 -0.47 -10.79 1.02
N ARG A 85 -1.76 -10.44 1.17
CA ARG A 85 -2.79 -10.72 0.17
C ARG A 85 -3.52 -9.45 -0.21
N TYR A 86 -3.76 -9.30 -1.50
CA TYR A 86 -4.42 -8.17 -2.10
C TYR A 86 -5.45 -8.72 -3.08
N ASP A 87 -6.69 -8.29 -2.96
CA ASP A 87 -7.68 -8.66 -3.97
C ASP A 87 -7.46 -7.74 -5.17
N ASP A 88 -7.63 -6.42 -5.03
CA ASP A 88 -7.42 -5.45 -6.11
C ASP A 88 -6.35 -4.38 -5.78
N ILE A 89 -5.43 -4.14 -6.72
CA ILE A 89 -4.50 -2.99 -6.66
C ILE A 89 -4.63 -2.13 -7.91
N THR A 90 -4.90 -0.84 -7.72
CA THR A 90 -4.94 0.16 -8.77
C THR A 90 -3.85 1.21 -8.58
N MET A 91 -3.00 1.39 -9.60
CA MET A 91 -1.92 2.36 -9.64
C MET A 91 -2.06 3.28 -10.85
N LEU A 92 -2.33 4.56 -10.60
CA LEU A 92 -2.56 5.58 -11.63
C LEU A 92 -1.54 6.70 -11.50
N GLU A 93 -0.88 7.04 -12.60
CA GLU A 93 0.04 8.19 -12.71
C GLU A 93 1.11 8.24 -11.60
N SER A 94 1.52 7.07 -11.11
CA SER A 94 2.38 6.94 -9.93
C SER A 94 3.83 6.61 -10.31
N ARG A 95 4.76 6.89 -9.40
CA ARG A 95 6.18 6.58 -9.58
C ARG A 95 6.71 5.82 -8.38
N TYR A 96 7.51 4.80 -8.67
CA TYR A 96 8.13 3.93 -7.69
C TYR A 96 9.59 3.77 -8.08
N ASP A 97 10.50 4.04 -7.15
CA ASP A 97 11.92 3.81 -7.42
C ASP A 97 12.21 2.32 -7.24
N ASP A 98 11.92 1.74 -6.07
CA ASP A 98 12.13 0.33 -5.75
C ASP A 98 10.86 -0.36 -5.22
N ILE A 99 10.51 -1.52 -5.81
CA ILE A 99 9.45 -2.39 -5.27
C ILE A 99 10.00 -3.79 -5.00
N THR A 100 9.88 -4.23 -3.76
CA THR A 100 10.18 -5.60 -3.32
C THR A 100 8.93 -6.34 -2.89
N ILE A 101 8.68 -7.50 -3.49
CA ILE A 101 7.54 -8.36 -3.18
C ILE A 101 8.01 -9.77 -2.88
N CYS A 102 7.61 -10.32 -1.73
CA CYS A 102 7.95 -11.66 -1.31
C CYS A 102 6.74 -12.42 -0.77
N GLU A 103 6.49 -13.63 -1.26
CA GLU A 103 5.45 -14.53 -0.74
C GLU A 103 4.02 -13.93 -0.71
N SER A 104 3.74 -12.99 -1.62
CA SER A 104 2.45 -12.29 -1.67
C SER A 104 1.53 -12.81 -2.78
N ARG A 105 0.23 -12.57 -2.63
CA ARG A 105 -0.79 -12.93 -3.62
C ARG A 105 -1.62 -11.73 -4.01
N TYR A 106 -1.93 -11.64 -5.29
CA TYR A 106 -2.71 -10.58 -5.90
C TYR A 106 -3.74 -11.23 -6.81
N ASP A 107 -5.00 -10.85 -6.67
CA ASP A 107 -6.02 -11.32 -7.61
C ASP A 107 -5.94 -10.42 -8.85
N ASP A 108 -6.23 -9.13 -8.76
CA ASP A 108 -6.15 -8.19 -9.88
C ASP A 108 -5.18 -7.01 -9.62
N ILE A 109 -4.33 -6.71 -10.59
CA ILE A 109 -3.50 -5.49 -10.59
C ILE A 109 -3.78 -4.66 -11.84
N THR A 110 -4.19 -3.41 -11.65
CA THR A 110 -4.33 -2.42 -12.71
C THR A 110 -3.28 -1.33 -12.56
N MET A 111 -2.48 -1.13 -13.60
CA MET A 111 -1.52 -0.05 -13.71
C MET A 111 -1.87 0.83 -14.89
N ARG A 112 -1.77 2.15 -14.73
CA ARG A 112 -1.88 3.09 -15.85
C ARG A 112 -0.95 4.26 -15.63
N GLU A 113 -0.20 4.60 -16.67
CA GLU A 113 0.71 5.76 -16.69
C GLU A 113 1.72 5.78 -15.53
N SER A 114 1.98 4.60 -14.95
CA SER A 114 2.89 4.42 -13.81
C SER A 114 4.31 4.06 -14.27
N ARG A 115 5.30 4.44 -13.47
CA ARG A 115 6.73 4.19 -13.74
C ARG A 115 7.40 3.50 -12.58
N TYR A 116 8.31 2.59 -12.90
CA TYR A 116 9.06 1.78 -11.96
C TYR A 116 10.52 1.76 -12.41
N ASP A 117 11.45 2.04 -11.52
CA ASP A 117 12.87 1.92 -11.82
C ASP A 117 13.34 0.48 -11.59
N ASP A 118 13.11 -0.08 -10.40
CA ASP A 118 13.49 -1.44 -10.03
C ASP A 118 12.34 -2.22 -9.36
N ILE A 119 12.11 -3.46 -9.81
CA ILE A 119 11.10 -4.36 -9.26
C ILE A 119 11.72 -5.74 -9.00
N THR A 120 11.64 -6.20 -7.75
CA THR A 120 12.03 -7.54 -7.33
C THR A 120 10.81 -8.31 -6.81
N MET A 121 10.52 -9.46 -7.42
CA MET A 121 9.43 -10.35 -7.00
C MET A 121 9.95 -11.77 -6.72
N ARG A 122 9.55 -12.36 -5.59
CA ARG A 122 9.91 -13.73 -5.19
C ARG A 122 8.71 -14.44 -4.61
N GLU A 123 8.46 -15.65 -5.10
CA GLU A 123 7.40 -16.54 -4.58
C GLU A 123 5.98 -15.93 -4.57
N SER A 124 5.77 -14.88 -5.37
CA SER A 124 4.49 -14.19 -5.50
C SER A 124 3.62 -14.78 -6.61
N ARG A 125 2.30 -14.58 -6.49
CA ARG A 125 1.30 -15.02 -7.47
C ARG A 125 0.37 -13.88 -7.85
N TYR A 126 -0.03 -13.86 -9.11
CA TYR A 126 -0.91 -12.86 -9.71
C TYR A 126 -1.91 -13.59 -10.60
N ASP A 127 -3.20 -13.30 -10.47
CA ASP A 127 -4.23 -13.89 -11.32
C ASP A 127 -4.46 -13.04 -12.58
N ASP A 128 -4.62 -11.72 -12.47
CA ASP A 128 -4.65 -10.77 -13.59
C ASP A 128 -3.73 -9.55 -13.36
N ILE A 129 -3.10 -9.09 -14.44
CA ILE A 129 -2.33 -7.84 -14.47
C ILE A 129 -2.66 -7.09 -15.76
N THR A 130 -3.24 -5.90 -15.59
CA THR A 130 -3.53 -4.94 -16.66
C THR A 130 -2.60 -3.72 -16.55
N MET A 131 -2.10 -3.23 -17.69
CA MET A 131 -1.15 -2.12 -17.79
C MET A 131 -1.57 -1.06 -18.82
#